data_AF-A0A9P8UFS3-F1
#
_entry.id   AF-A0A9P8UFS3-F1
#
_cell.length_a   1.000
_cell.length_b   1.000
_cell.length_c   1.000
_cell.angle_alpha   90.00
_cell.angle_beta   90.00
_cell.angle_gamma   90.00
#
_symmetry.space_group_name_H-M   'P 1'
#
loop_
_entity.id
_entity.type
_entity.pdbx_description
1 polymer ?
#
loop_
_entity_poly.entity_id
_entity_poly.type
_entity_poly.pdbx_seq_one_letter_code
_entity_poly.pdbx_strand_id
1 'polypeptide(L)'
;MSDEESSTSTNSAAHLALLLPPAYHYCLWPDYQTSFVWHESDWPGNPEGEYDAEEDQLESRYSAAWCNARQAWIDHYIVAFESQECNLGSNKEPFPDPEPRRAWFFEGILLSCWLMLRRYVARVSYDAASRRYLLIKGEHLGPTLLGFLRDLRHG
;
A
#
# COMPACT_ATOMS: atom_id res chain seq x y z
N MET A 1 -51.80 7.98 -14.32
CA MET A 1 -50.44 7.54 -14.70
C MET A 1 -49.50 8.66 -14.34
N SER A 2 -49.15 8.67 -13.06
CA SER A 2 -48.01 9.42 -12.52
C SER A 2 -46.97 8.35 -12.24
N ASP A 3 -45.73 8.57 -12.66
CA ASP A 3 -44.50 8.04 -12.07
C ASP A 3 -43.38 8.28 -13.08
N GLU A 4 -42.60 9.34 -12.87
CA GLU A 4 -41.22 9.43 -13.31
C GLU A 4 -40.57 10.61 -12.60
N GLU A 5 -40.11 10.39 -11.37
CA GLU A 5 -39.11 11.26 -10.77
C GLU A 5 -38.14 10.46 -9.90
N SER A 6 -36.87 10.83 -10.03
CA SER A 6 -35.78 10.60 -9.09
C SER A 6 -34.96 9.32 -9.26
N SER A 7 -33.92 9.43 -10.10
CA SER A 7 -32.71 8.60 -10.03
C SER A 7 -31.51 9.41 -10.49
N THR A 8 -31.17 10.46 -9.74
CA THR A 8 -30.01 11.34 -10.01
C THR A 8 -29.11 11.57 -8.80
N SER A 9 -29.17 10.72 -7.77
CA SER A 9 -28.35 10.90 -6.56
C SER A 9 -27.02 10.14 -6.56
N THR A 10 -26.83 9.14 -7.43
CA THR A 10 -25.66 8.23 -7.35
C THR A 10 -24.44 8.69 -8.16
N ASN A 11 -24.59 9.62 -9.11
CA ASN A 11 -23.50 10.06 -10.00
C ASN A 11 -22.67 11.23 -9.46
N SER A 12 -23.09 11.90 -8.39
CA SER A 12 -22.44 13.12 -7.91
C SER A 12 -21.13 12.82 -7.15
N ALA A 13 -21.12 11.82 -6.27
CA ALA A 13 -19.94 11.48 -5.47
C ALA A 13 -18.77 10.96 -6.33
N ALA A 14 -19.05 10.10 -7.32
CA ALA A 14 -18.04 9.57 -8.23
C ALA A 14 -17.44 10.66 -9.15
N HIS A 15 -18.24 11.65 -9.57
CA HIS A 15 -17.79 12.75 -10.43
C HIS A 15 -17.02 13.83 -9.63
N LEU A 16 -17.42 14.11 -8.40
CA LEU A 16 -16.65 14.97 -7.47
C LEU A 16 -15.31 14.31 -7.09
N ALA A 17 -15.32 12.98 -6.90
CA ALA A 17 -14.11 12.18 -6.73
C ALA A 17 -13.21 12.13 -7.97
N LEU A 18 -13.60 12.72 -9.12
CA LEU A 18 -12.78 12.97 -10.32
C LEU A 18 -12.20 14.39 -10.41
N LEU A 19 -12.61 15.31 -9.53
CA LEU A 19 -12.14 16.70 -9.51
C LEU A 19 -11.24 17.04 -8.31
N LEU A 20 -11.26 16.22 -7.27
CA LEU A 20 -10.43 16.43 -6.09
C LEU A 20 -8.94 16.19 -6.39
N PRO A 21 -8.03 17.01 -5.84
CA PRO A 21 -6.59 16.77 -5.93
C PRO A 21 -6.20 15.46 -5.23
N PRO A 22 -5.02 14.88 -5.55
CA PRO A 22 -4.50 13.71 -4.85
C PRO A 22 -4.40 14.00 -3.35
N ALA A 23 -5.00 13.15 -2.52
CA ALA A 23 -5.19 13.41 -1.09
C ALA A 23 -4.57 12.33 -0.20
N TYR A 24 -4.29 11.12 -0.68
CA TYR A 24 -3.79 10.07 0.19
C TYR A 24 -2.27 9.97 0.19
N HIS A 25 -1.72 9.87 1.39
CA HIS A 25 -0.34 9.50 1.65
C HIS A 25 -0.34 8.16 2.37
N TYR A 26 0.28 7.15 1.77
CA TYR A 26 0.35 5.80 2.33
C TYR A 26 1.76 5.42 2.78
N CYS A 27 1.82 4.54 3.78
CA CYS A 27 2.98 3.79 4.19
C CYS A 27 2.69 2.29 4.01
N LEU A 28 3.54 1.61 3.25
CA LEU A 28 3.54 0.15 3.15
C LEU A 28 4.74 -0.39 3.92
N TRP A 29 4.48 -1.02 5.06
CA TRP A 29 5.50 -1.65 5.90
C TRP A 29 4.97 -2.95 6.50
N PRO A 30 5.86 -3.92 6.78
CA PRO A 30 5.47 -5.12 7.47
C PRO A 30 5.04 -4.82 8.91
N ASP A 31 3.81 -5.22 9.26
CA ASP A 31 3.33 -5.21 10.64
C ASP A 31 2.40 -6.41 10.89
N TYR A 32 2.84 -7.31 11.76
CA TYR A 32 2.24 -8.62 11.94
C TYR A 32 0.75 -8.54 12.30
N GLN A 33 -0.09 -9.31 11.60
CA GLN A 33 -1.57 -9.35 11.74
C GLN A 33 -2.32 -8.06 11.37
N THR A 34 -1.74 -7.20 10.52
CA THR A 34 -2.40 -5.96 10.04
C THR A 34 -2.59 -5.94 8.52
N SER A 35 -3.14 -4.85 7.99
CA SER A 35 -3.33 -4.62 6.54
C SER A 35 -2.02 -4.30 5.79
N PHE A 36 -0.95 -3.97 6.52
CA PHE A 36 0.35 -3.50 6.02
C PHE A 36 0.26 -2.19 5.21
N VAL A 37 -0.91 -1.53 5.18
CA VAL A 37 -1.14 -0.26 4.49
C VAL A 37 -1.66 0.75 5.50
N TRP A 38 -0.88 1.80 5.71
CA TRP A 38 -1.14 2.78 6.74
C TRP A 38 -1.28 4.15 6.11
N HIS A 39 -2.13 5.00 6.68
CA HIS A 39 -2.13 6.42 6.42
C HIS A 39 -0.88 7.06 7.03
N GLU A 40 -0.19 7.91 6.27
CA GLU A 40 0.88 8.76 6.83
C GLU A 40 0.27 9.71 7.87
N SER A 41 0.70 9.58 9.12
CA SER A 41 0.12 10.25 10.30
C SER A 41 0.08 11.77 10.21
N ASP A 42 1.09 12.34 9.57
CA ASP A 42 1.31 13.80 9.57
C ASP A 42 0.66 14.49 8.36
N TRP A 43 -0.07 13.75 7.53
CA TRP A 43 -0.67 14.28 6.31
C TRP A 43 -2.15 14.65 6.52
N PRO A 44 -2.52 15.94 6.46
CA PRO A 44 -3.88 16.41 6.74
C PRO A 44 -4.91 16.00 5.67
N GLY A 45 -4.49 15.45 4.54
CA GLY A 45 -5.40 14.92 3.52
C GLY A 45 -5.87 13.48 3.79
N ASN A 46 -5.29 12.79 4.78
CA ASN A 46 -5.76 11.48 5.22
C ASN A 46 -6.94 11.62 6.20
N PRO A 47 -7.79 10.59 6.37
CA PRO A 47 -8.85 10.59 7.38
C PRO A 47 -8.30 10.81 8.79
N GLU A 48 -8.98 11.61 9.61
CA GLU A 48 -8.57 11.84 11.00
C GLU A 48 -8.84 10.59 11.86
N GLY A 49 -7.87 10.20 12.69
CA GLY A 49 -8.04 9.16 13.72
C GLY A 49 -7.79 7.72 13.27
N GLU A 50 -7.65 7.48 11.97
CA GLU A 50 -7.38 6.15 11.39
C GLU A 50 -5.97 6.12 10.80
N TYR A 51 -5.03 5.50 11.53
CA TYR A 51 -3.67 5.27 11.03
C TYR A 51 -3.60 4.03 10.13
N ASP A 52 -4.41 3.02 10.40
CA ASP A 52 -4.54 1.84 9.53
C ASP A 52 -5.53 2.16 8.41
N ALA A 53 -5.19 1.82 7.17
CA ALA A 53 -6.13 1.91 6.07
C ALA A 53 -7.02 0.66 6.11
N GLU A 54 -8.24 0.82 6.64
CA GLU A 54 -9.16 -0.30 6.83
C GLU A 54 -9.40 -1.09 5.54
N GLU A 55 -9.51 -2.41 5.69
CA GLU A 55 -9.61 -3.36 4.56
C GLU A 55 -10.78 -3.03 3.63
N ASP A 56 -11.95 -2.75 4.18
CA ASP A 56 -13.15 -2.41 3.43
C ASP A 56 -13.00 -1.08 2.66
N GLN A 57 -12.26 -0.12 3.21
CA GLN A 57 -11.91 1.12 2.53
C GLN A 57 -10.94 0.87 1.37
N LEU A 58 -9.98 -0.05 1.53
CA LEU A 58 -9.08 -0.46 0.46
C LEU A 58 -9.83 -1.21 -0.65
N GLU A 59 -10.68 -2.17 -0.29
CA GLU A 59 -11.49 -2.97 -1.22
C GLU A 59 -12.51 -2.12 -2.00
N SER A 60 -13.12 -1.13 -1.36
CA SER A 60 -14.04 -0.20 -2.03
C SER A 60 -13.33 0.77 -2.98
N ARG A 61 -12.06 1.09 -2.72
CA ARG A 61 -11.29 2.10 -3.46
C ARG A 61 -10.42 1.52 -4.57
N TYR A 62 -9.96 0.28 -4.43
CA TYR A 62 -9.00 -0.36 -5.32
C TYR A 62 -9.55 -1.61 -5.97
N SER A 63 -8.95 -2.00 -7.10
CA SER A 63 -9.39 -3.19 -7.83
C SER A 63 -9.12 -4.46 -7.03
N ALA A 64 -10.02 -5.44 -7.10
CA ALA A 64 -9.86 -6.76 -6.50
C ALA A 64 -8.52 -7.42 -6.84
N ALA A 65 -8.00 -7.24 -8.07
CA ALA A 65 -6.68 -7.76 -8.46
C ALA A 65 -5.54 -7.23 -7.58
N TRP A 66 -5.57 -5.95 -7.22
CA TRP A 66 -4.58 -5.35 -6.34
C TRP A 66 -4.78 -5.81 -4.89
N CYS A 67 -6.03 -5.86 -4.41
CA CYS A 67 -6.32 -6.35 -3.05
C CYS A 67 -5.85 -7.81 -2.87
N ASN A 68 -6.14 -8.68 -3.84
CA ASN A 68 -5.69 -10.07 -3.81
C ASN A 68 -4.15 -10.20 -3.85
N ALA A 69 -3.49 -9.40 -4.68
CA ALA A 69 -2.02 -9.38 -4.73
C ALA A 69 -1.40 -8.88 -3.42
N ARG A 70 -2.01 -7.86 -2.81
CA ARG A 70 -1.62 -7.36 -1.49
C ARG A 70 -1.80 -8.43 -0.41
N GLN A 71 -2.96 -9.09 -0.39
CA GLN A 71 -3.23 -10.14 0.60
C GLN A 71 -2.23 -11.29 0.48
N ALA A 72 -1.94 -11.77 -0.73
CA ALA A 72 -0.93 -12.80 -0.94
C ALA A 72 0.47 -12.38 -0.45
N TRP A 73 0.83 -11.12 -0.65
CA TRP A 73 2.09 -10.55 -0.15
C TRP A 73 2.13 -10.47 1.38
N ILE A 74 1.02 -10.13 2.04
CA ILE A 74 0.87 -10.13 3.51
C ILE A 74 0.97 -11.56 4.05
N ASP A 75 0.23 -12.50 3.47
CA ASP A 75 0.20 -13.90 3.89
C ASP A 75 1.60 -14.51 3.83
N HIS A 76 2.36 -14.21 2.79
CA HIS A 76 3.75 -14.65 2.65
C HIS A 76 4.62 -14.15 3.81
N TYR A 77 4.48 -12.89 4.23
CA TYR A 77 5.18 -12.37 5.40
C TYR A 77 4.74 -13.08 6.69
N ILE A 78 3.43 -13.22 6.91
CA ILE A 78 2.89 -13.83 8.13
C ILE A 78 3.40 -15.27 8.28
N VAL A 79 3.33 -16.07 7.22
CA VAL A 79 3.84 -17.44 7.21
C VAL A 79 5.34 -17.47 7.54
N ALA A 80 6.14 -16.57 6.95
CA ALA A 80 7.56 -16.49 7.23
C ALA A 80 7.86 -16.07 8.68
N PHE A 81 7.12 -15.08 9.19
CA PHE A 81 7.21 -14.56 10.55
C PHE A 81 6.87 -15.63 11.59
N GLU A 82 5.81 -16.40 11.37
CA GLU A 82 5.43 -17.53 12.24
C GLU A 82 6.42 -18.69 12.15
N SER A 83 6.91 -19.02 10.95
CA SER A 83 7.88 -20.10 10.75
C SER A 83 9.21 -19.83 11.45
N GLN A 84 9.56 -18.55 11.61
CA GLN A 84 10.73 -18.10 12.38
C GLN A 84 10.40 -17.87 13.86
N GLU A 85 9.19 -18.20 14.31
CA GLU A 85 8.73 -18.01 15.68
C GLU A 85 8.86 -16.53 16.14
N CYS A 86 8.86 -15.58 15.20
CA CYS A 86 9.00 -14.15 15.50
C CYS A 86 7.82 -13.68 16.36
N ASN A 87 6.63 -14.25 16.15
CA ASN A 87 5.43 -14.07 16.97
C ASN A 87 5.59 -14.55 18.41
N LEU A 88 6.58 -15.40 18.70
CA LEU A 88 6.93 -15.86 20.05
C LEU A 88 8.09 -15.05 20.66
N GLY A 89 8.52 -13.96 20.01
CA GLY A 89 9.61 -13.12 20.49
C GLY A 89 11.01 -13.68 20.21
N SER A 90 11.16 -14.51 19.17
CA SER A 90 12.45 -15.12 18.81
C SER A 90 13.55 -14.12 18.42
N ASN A 91 13.19 -12.86 18.13
CA ASN A 91 14.07 -11.83 17.55
C ASN A 91 14.77 -12.25 16.24
N LYS A 92 14.27 -13.29 15.56
CA LYS A 92 14.76 -13.72 14.25
C LYS A 92 14.18 -12.82 13.15
N GLU A 93 14.88 -12.81 12.01
CA GLU A 93 14.41 -12.17 10.78
C GLU A 93 13.43 -13.11 10.04
N PRO A 94 12.22 -12.65 9.66
CA PRO A 94 11.21 -13.48 8.98
C PRO A 94 11.74 -14.20 7.73
N PHE A 95 12.57 -13.54 6.94
CA PHE A 95 13.18 -14.11 5.73
C PHE A 95 14.69 -14.29 5.91
N PRO A 96 15.18 -15.35 6.55
CA PRO A 96 16.62 -15.54 6.76
C PRO A 96 17.39 -15.65 5.44
N ASP A 97 16.77 -16.26 4.41
CA ASP A 97 17.37 -16.41 3.09
C ASP A 97 17.22 -15.12 2.24
N PRO A 98 18.29 -14.66 1.57
CA PRO A 98 18.25 -13.42 0.79
C PRO A 98 17.29 -13.46 -0.41
N GLU A 99 17.11 -14.62 -1.04
CA GLU A 99 16.28 -14.71 -2.25
C GLU A 99 14.78 -14.56 -1.96
N PRO A 100 14.16 -15.31 -1.04
CA PRO A 100 12.77 -15.09 -0.63
C PRO A 100 12.54 -13.66 -0.13
N ARG A 101 13.51 -13.12 0.62
CA ARG A 101 13.47 -11.74 1.11
C ARG A 101 13.41 -10.73 -0.05
N ARG A 102 14.29 -10.86 -1.05
CA ARG A 102 14.31 -9.99 -2.23
C ARG A 102 13.04 -10.11 -3.05
N ALA A 103 12.50 -11.31 -3.21
CA ALA A 103 11.23 -11.52 -3.91
C ALA A 103 10.07 -10.81 -3.21
N TRP A 104 9.94 -11.01 -1.90
CA TRP A 104 8.93 -10.35 -1.08
C TRP A 104 9.06 -8.81 -1.10
N PHE A 105 10.30 -8.29 -1.05
CA PHE A 105 10.54 -6.85 -1.19
C PHE A 105 10.19 -6.31 -2.58
N PHE A 106 10.49 -7.07 -3.62
CA PHE A 106 10.15 -6.71 -5.00
C PHE A 106 8.64 -6.62 -5.20
N GLU A 107 7.89 -7.57 -4.65
CA GLU A 107 6.42 -7.55 -4.68
C GLU A 107 5.86 -6.31 -3.96
N GLY A 108 6.38 -5.97 -2.77
CA GLY A 108 5.95 -4.80 -2.02
C GLY A 108 6.20 -3.47 -2.74
N ILE A 109 7.34 -3.32 -3.44
CA ILE A 109 7.57 -2.10 -4.25
C ILE A 109 6.60 -2.02 -5.44
N LEU A 110 6.24 -3.15 -6.06
CA LEU A 110 5.31 -3.17 -7.18
C LEU A 110 3.91 -2.76 -6.73
N LEU A 111 3.46 -3.24 -5.56
CA LEU A 111 2.22 -2.81 -4.93
C LEU A 111 2.23 -1.30 -4.64
N SER A 112 3.35 -0.79 -4.12
CA SER A 112 3.53 0.63 -3.83
C SER A 112 3.52 1.50 -5.10
N CYS A 113 4.18 1.04 -6.17
CA CYS A 113 4.15 1.71 -7.47
C CYS A 113 2.74 1.73 -8.06
N TRP A 114 2.01 0.62 -7.95
CA TRP A 114 0.64 0.55 -8.43
C TRP A 114 -0.27 1.57 -7.73
N LEU A 115 -0.15 1.68 -6.40
CA LEU A 115 -0.84 2.70 -5.59
C LEU A 115 -0.44 4.11 -6.03
N MET A 116 0.85 4.35 -6.21
CA MET A 116 1.38 5.66 -6.61
C MET A 116 0.78 6.14 -7.95
N LEU A 117 0.49 5.22 -8.86
CA LEU A 117 -0.14 5.52 -10.15
C LEU A 117 -1.64 5.83 -10.03
N ARG A 118 -2.30 5.56 -8.90
CA ARG A 118 -3.73 5.85 -8.70
C ARG A 118 -3.95 7.33 -8.52
N ARG A 119 -4.96 7.90 -9.20
CA ARG A 119 -5.19 9.36 -9.28
C ARG A 119 -5.16 10.08 -7.93
N TYR A 120 -5.76 9.50 -6.90
CA TYR A 120 -5.97 10.12 -5.58
C TYR A 120 -4.80 9.92 -4.60
N VAL A 121 -3.74 9.21 -4.98
CA VAL A 121 -2.55 8.98 -4.15
C VAL A 121 -1.48 9.99 -4.50
N ALA A 122 -1.04 10.81 -3.54
CA ALA A 122 0.01 11.81 -3.75
C ALA A 122 1.41 11.27 -3.43
N ARG A 123 1.48 10.30 -2.51
CA ARG A 123 2.73 9.77 -1.98
C ARG A 123 2.54 8.35 -1.47
N VAL A 124 3.55 7.51 -1.69
CA VAL A 124 3.66 6.19 -1.07
C VAL A 124 5.08 6.03 -0.51
N SER A 125 5.16 5.72 0.77
CA SER A 125 6.39 5.32 1.43
C SER A 125 6.43 3.80 1.54
N TYR A 126 7.47 3.17 1.01
CA TYR A 126 7.69 1.73 1.15
C TYR A 126 8.91 1.46 2.03
N ASP A 127 8.77 0.58 3.01
CA ASP A 127 9.87 0.14 3.85
C ASP A 127 10.32 -1.28 3.51
N ALA A 128 11.57 -1.41 3.06
CA ALA A 128 12.22 -2.70 2.81
C ALA A 128 13.12 -3.15 3.98
N ALA A 129 12.80 -2.75 5.22
CA ALA A 129 13.56 -2.95 6.47
C ALA A 129 14.66 -1.91 6.81
N SER A 130 14.43 -0.64 6.45
CA SER A 130 15.12 0.62 6.86
C SER A 130 15.93 1.34 5.77
N ARG A 131 15.85 0.92 4.51
CA ARG A 131 16.10 1.82 3.36
C ARG A 131 14.75 2.24 2.77
N ARG A 132 14.10 3.18 3.44
CA ARG A 132 12.78 3.73 3.10
C ARG A 132 12.79 4.31 1.67
N TYR A 133 11.94 3.77 0.80
CA TYR A 133 11.74 4.26 -0.57
C TYR A 133 10.54 5.19 -0.61
N LEU A 134 10.77 6.43 -1.03
CA LEU A 134 9.73 7.44 -1.14
C LEU A 134 9.31 7.63 -2.60
N LEU A 135 8.07 7.27 -2.91
CA LEU A 135 7.43 7.48 -4.20
C LEU A 135 6.52 8.70 -4.10
N ILE A 136 6.72 9.68 -4.98
CA ILE A 136 5.94 10.92 -5.04
C ILE A 136 5.30 11.04 -6.43
N LYS A 137 4.04 11.48 -6.51
CA LYS A 137 3.40 11.68 -7.80
C LYS A 137 4.07 12.84 -8.54
N GLY A 138 4.39 12.63 -9.82
CA GLY A 138 4.96 13.67 -10.67
C GLY A 138 6.44 13.96 -10.41
N GLU A 139 7.02 13.37 -9.36
CA GLU A 139 8.41 13.59 -8.97
C GLU A 139 9.09 12.27 -8.62
N HIS A 140 10.32 12.09 -9.09
CA HIS A 140 11.25 11.06 -8.61
C HIS A 140 10.83 9.57 -8.68
N LEU A 141 9.64 9.21 -9.22
CA LEU A 141 9.23 7.80 -9.35
C LEU A 141 10.27 6.94 -10.09
N GLY A 142 10.71 7.37 -11.27
CA GLY A 142 11.73 6.66 -12.07
C GLY A 142 13.08 6.54 -11.35
N PRO A 143 13.68 7.65 -10.88
CA PRO A 143 14.90 7.63 -10.08
C PRO A 143 14.83 6.75 -8.82
N THR A 144 13.74 6.82 -8.04
CA THR A 144 13.55 5.99 -6.85
C THR A 144 13.49 4.51 -7.20
N LEU A 145 12.76 4.15 -8.27
CA LEU A 145 12.70 2.76 -8.75
C LEU A 145 14.05 2.25 -9.24
N LEU A 146 14.83 3.09 -9.94
CA LEU A 146 16.19 2.72 -10.34
C LEU A 146 17.11 2.53 -9.13
N GLY A 147 16.98 3.35 -8.09
CA GLY A 147 17.69 3.17 -6.82
C GLY A 147 17.36 1.83 -6.18
N PHE A 148 16.06 1.53 -6.07
CA PHE A 148 15.57 0.25 -5.56
C PHE A 148 16.11 -0.96 -6.34
N LEU A 149 16.05 -0.94 -7.67
CA LEU A 149 16.55 -2.05 -8.50
C LEU A 149 18.07 -2.25 -8.34
N ARG A 150 18.82 -1.18 -8.06
CA ARG A 150 20.25 -1.29 -7.76
C ARG A 150 20.47 -1.94 -6.39
N ASP A 151 19.71 -1.53 -5.38
CA ASP A 151 19.80 -2.09 -4.03
C ASP A 151 19.42 -3.57 -4.02
N LEU A 152 18.41 -3.99 -4.78
CA LEU A 152 18.07 -5.41 -4.97
C LEU A 152 19.19 -6.25 -5.56
N ARG A 153 20.06 -5.67 -6.40
CA ARG A 153 21.19 -6.39 -7.02
C ARG A 153 22.36 -6.59 -6.05
N HIS A 154 22.42 -5.78 -5.00
CA HIS A 154 23.56 -5.70 -4.09
C HIS A 154 23.26 -6.18 -2.66
N GLY A 155 21.99 -6.42 -2.32
CA GLY A 155 21.54 -7.02 -1.07
C GLY A 155 21.33 -8.53 -1.16
#